data_AF-A0A958YW70-F1
#
_entry.id   AF-A0A958YW70-F1
#
_cell.length_a   1.000
_cell.length_b   1.000
_cell.length_c   1.000
_cell.angle_alpha   90.00
_cell.angle_beta   90.00
_cell.angle_gamma   90.00
#
_symmetry.space_group_name_H-M   'P 1'
#
loop_
_entity.id
_entity.type
_entity.pdbx_description
1 polymer ?
#
loop_
_entity_poly.entity_id
_entity_poly.type
_entity_poly.pdbx_seq_one_letter_code
_entity_poly.pdbx_strand_id
1 'polypeptide(L)'
;MVAQFLIKYFLFEAFDVAFAINSVFNYSLLVFATLFIAAGGNVINDINDVAIDKINKPTQVIVGKIISEKAAYNYYMLLTVVGVGCGFIVSNLVEKPGLAVVFILIAALLYWYATFIKSMLLVGNLLISILVGFSILIVVLLDIFPVLNETDKSIQILLSKTLLGYAAIAFYINLMREIVKDIQDINGDKNGGRSTLPIVLGVARTTTMV
;
A
#
# COMPACT_ATOMS: atom_id res chain seq x y z
N MET A 1 6.20 2.73 5.74
CA MET A 1 6.40 2.72 7.20
C MET A 1 7.47 3.71 7.64
N VAL A 2 8.75 3.53 7.27
CA VAL A 2 9.82 4.48 7.66
C VAL A 2 9.49 5.92 7.26
N ALA A 3 8.98 6.12 6.05
CA ALA A 3 8.53 7.43 5.58
C ALA A 3 7.52 8.10 6.52
N GLN A 4 6.60 7.35 7.14
CA GLN A 4 5.59 7.93 8.04
C GLN A 4 6.27 8.51 9.28
N PHE A 5 7.17 7.75 9.92
CA PHE A 5 7.96 8.26 11.06
C PHE A 5 8.83 9.46 10.69
N LEU A 6 9.45 9.46 9.51
CA LEU A 6 10.22 10.61 9.03
C LEU A 6 9.34 11.85 8.85
N ILE A 7 8.15 11.69 8.28
CA ILE A 7 7.21 12.80 8.12
C ILE A 7 6.80 13.36 9.48
N LYS A 8 6.47 12.50 10.46
CA LYS A 8 6.08 12.97 11.79
C LYS A 8 7.19 13.73 12.50
N TYR A 9 8.34 13.08 12.69
CA TYR A 9 9.38 13.57 13.59
C TYR A 9 10.37 14.53 12.92
N PHE A 10 10.54 14.46 11.59
CA PHE A 10 11.49 15.34 10.88
C PHE A 10 10.82 16.41 10.04
N LEU A 11 9.55 16.25 9.65
CA LEU A 11 8.84 17.27 8.87
C LEU A 11 7.82 18.05 9.72
N PHE A 12 6.91 17.38 10.45
CA PHE A 12 5.88 18.12 11.20
C PHE A 12 6.45 18.83 12.43
N GLU A 13 7.27 18.13 13.23
CA GLU A 13 7.91 18.75 14.41
C GLU A 13 8.90 19.85 14.03
N ALA A 14 9.65 19.70 12.93
CA ALA A 14 10.61 20.71 12.49
C ALA A 14 9.96 22.04 12.06
N PHE A 15 8.70 22.01 11.63
CA PHE A 15 7.93 23.18 11.21
C PHE A 15 6.93 23.64 12.28
N ASP A 16 6.99 23.08 13.50
CA ASP A 16 6.12 23.39 14.64
C ASP A 16 4.62 23.34 14.29
N VAL A 17 4.24 22.35 13.47
CA VAL A 17 2.87 22.22 12.97
C VAL A 17 2.02 21.44 13.96
N ALA A 18 0.85 21.98 14.30
CA ALA A 18 -0.14 21.25 15.09
C ALA A 18 -0.57 19.95 14.39
N PHE A 19 -0.59 18.86 15.14
CA PHE A 19 -0.96 17.53 14.68
C PHE A 19 -1.93 16.83 15.64
N ALA A 20 -2.73 15.90 15.13
CA ALA A 20 -3.78 15.23 15.90
C ALA A 20 -3.25 14.15 16.84
N ILE A 21 -2.19 13.45 16.44
CA ILE A 21 -1.67 12.28 17.15
C ILE A 21 -0.44 12.68 17.98
N ASN A 22 -0.66 12.94 19.27
CA ASN A 22 0.37 13.51 20.16
C ASN A 22 1.26 12.50 20.90
N SER A 23 0.97 11.19 20.79
CA SER A 23 1.72 10.13 21.47
C SER A 23 2.40 9.20 20.48
N VAL A 24 3.66 8.85 20.75
CA VAL A 24 4.43 7.85 19.99
C VAL A 24 3.65 6.54 19.88
N PHE A 25 2.97 6.12 20.96
CA PHE A 25 2.16 4.91 20.98
C PHE A 25 0.98 5.03 20.01
N ASN A 26 0.23 6.13 20.06
CA ASN A 26 -0.92 6.35 19.17
C ASN A 26 -0.47 6.47 17.71
N TYR A 27 0.68 7.10 17.45
CA TYR A 27 1.24 7.19 16.10
C TYR A 27 1.70 5.83 15.58
N SER A 28 2.26 5.00 16.47
CA SER A 28 2.63 3.62 16.14
C SER A 28 1.42 2.78 15.72
N LEU A 29 0.22 3.05 16.24
CA LEU A 29 -1.01 2.39 15.78
C LEU A 29 -1.32 2.71 14.30
N LEU A 30 -1.11 3.94 13.85
CA LEU A 30 -1.27 4.29 12.42
C LEU A 30 -0.27 3.54 11.54
N VAL A 31 0.99 3.47 11.99
CA VAL A 31 2.05 2.75 11.28
C VAL A 31 1.75 1.26 11.23
N PHE A 32 1.32 0.65 12.35
CA PHE A 32 0.92 -0.75 12.41
C PHE A 32 -0.32 -1.04 11.57
N ALA A 33 -1.30 -0.13 11.54
CA ALA A 33 -2.47 -0.27 10.66
C ALA A 33 -2.02 -0.40 9.20
N THR A 34 -1.16 0.52 8.75
CA THR A 34 -0.63 0.49 7.39
C THR A 34 0.20 -0.79 7.15
N LEU A 35 1.06 -1.17 8.11
CA LEU A 35 1.96 -2.33 8.00
C LEU A 35 1.20 -3.63 7.87
N PHE A 36 0.26 -3.88 8.78
CA PHE A 36 -0.47 -5.14 8.81
C PHE A 36 -1.44 -5.26 7.63
N ILE A 37 -2.06 -4.17 7.17
CA ILE A 37 -2.88 -4.19 5.94
C ILE A 37 -2.01 -4.49 4.72
N ALA A 38 -0.86 -3.85 4.57
CA ALA A 38 0.07 -4.13 3.47
C ALA A 38 0.61 -5.57 3.52
N ALA A 39 0.96 -6.07 4.71
CA ALA A 39 1.40 -7.44 4.92
C ALA A 39 0.29 -8.44 4.57
N GLY A 40 -0.95 -8.20 5.01
CA GLY A 40 -2.11 -9.00 4.62
C GLY A 40 -2.31 -9.01 3.10
N GLY A 41 -2.20 -7.85 2.44
CA GLY A 41 -2.23 -7.72 0.98
C GLY A 41 -1.18 -8.58 0.27
N ASN A 42 0.05 -8.61 0.78
CA ASN A 42 1.10 -9.48 0.23
C ASN A 42 0.77 -10.97 0.44
N VAL A 43 0.29 -11.36 1.62
CA VAL A 43 -0.07 -12.76 1.89
C VAL A 43 -1.19 -13.23 0.97
N ILE A 44 -2.26 -12.45 0.79
CA ILE A 44 -3.34 -12.84 -0.14
C ILE A 44 -2.86 -12.84 -1.60
N ASN A 45 -1.93 -11.96 -1.97
CA ASN A 45 -1.34 -12.00 -3.30
C ASN A 45 -0.58 -13.31 -3.53
N ASP A 46 0.27 -13.71 -2.59
CA ASP A 46 1.07 -14.94 -2.67
C ASP A 46 0.20 -16.20 -2.72
N ILE A 47 -0.93 -16.21 -1.99
CA ILE A 47 -1.91 -17.31 -2.05
C ILE A 47 -2.48 -17.45 -3.46
N ASN A 48 -2.87 -16.33 -4.09
CA ASN A 48 -3.43 -16.34 -5.44
C ASN A 48 -2.38 -16.64 -6.52
N ASP A 49 -1.09 -16.44 -6.22
CA ASP A 49 0.01 -16.56 -7.19
C ASP A 49 0.80 -17.86 -7.12
N VAL A 50 0.44 -18.79 -6.23
CA VAL A 50 1.13 -20.08 -6.06
C VAL A 50 1.40 -20.80 -7.40
N ALA A 51 0.44 -20.84 -8.32
CA ALA A 51 0.61 -21.51 -9.60
C ALA A 51 1.59 -20.79 -10.54
N ILE A 52 1.55 -19.45 -10.55
CA ILE A 52 2.37 -18.59 -11.41
C ILE A 52 3.79 -18.51 -10.87
N ASP A 53 3.95 -18.34 -9.55
CA ASP A 53 5.24 -18.22 -8.90
C ASP A 53 6.02 -19.55 -8.91
N LYS A 54 5.35 -20.70 -9.02
CA LYS A 54 6.02 -21.98 -9.29
C LYS A 54 6.76 -21.99 -10.62
N ILE A 55 6.33 -21.17 -11.58
CA ILE A 55 6.97 -21.05 -12.90
C ILE A 55 8.03 -19.95 -12.87
N ASN A 56 7.66 -18.75 -12.40
CA ASN A 56 8.56 -17.59 -12.42
C ASN A 56 9.67 -17.66 -11.37
N LYS A 57 9.35 -18.12 -10.15
CA LYS A 57 10.20 -18.02 -8.95
C LYS A 57 10.10 -19.28 -8.08
N PRO A 58 10.42 -20.48 -8.63
CA PRO A 58 10.17 -21.75 -7.95
C PRO A 58 10.84 -21.86 -6.57
N THR A 59 11.98 -21.22 -6.35
CA THR A 59 12.69 -21.25 -5.07
C THR A 59 12.13 -20.30 -4.01
N GLN A 60 11.29 -19.34 -4.41
CA GLN A 60 10.73 -18.30 -3.53
C GLN A 60 9.28 -18.59 -3.12
N VAL A 61 8.64 -19.62 -3.68
CA VAL A 61 7.25 -19.99 -3.32
C VAL A 61 7.18 -20.47 -1.87
N ILE A 62 6.46 -19.74 -1.03
CA ILE A 62 6.27 -20.06 0.40
C ILE A 62 4.97 -20.85 0.61
N VAL A 63 3.86 -20.39 0.03
CA VAL A 63 2.55 -21.01 0.17
C VAL A 63 2.49 -22.34 -0.59
N GLY A 64 2.07 -23.40 0.09
CA GLY A 64 2.05 -24.78 -0.43
C GLY A 64 3.40 -25.51 -0.36
N LYS A 65 4.52 -24.82 -0.06
CA LYS A 65 5.84 -25.44 0.17
C LYS A 65 6.26 -25.45 1.63
N ILE A 66 6.28 -24.28 2.27
CA ILE A 66 6.73 -24.10 3.66
C ILE A 66 5.52 -24.02 4.60
N ILE A 67 4.49 -23.29 4.18
CA ILE A 67 3.23 -23.16 4.93
C ILE A 67 2.06 -23.68 4.10
N SER A 68 1.04 -24.23 4.75
CA SER A 68 -0.20 -24.64 4.06
C SER A 68 -1.01 -23.42 3.61
N GLU A 69 -1.82 -23.58 2.57
CA GLU A 69 -2.75 -22.53 2.12
C GLU A 69 -3.70 -22.09 3.25
N LYS A 70 -4.20 -23.04 4.04
CA LYS A 70 -5.04 -22.74 5.21
C LYS A 70 -4.31 -21.85 6.23
N ALA A 71 -3.04 -22.13 6.51
CA ALA A 71 -2.25 -21.29 7.40
C ALA A 71 -2.03 -19.90 6.80
N ALA A 72 -1.75 -19.80 5.49
CA ALA A 72 -1.61 -18.52 4.80
C ALA A 72 -2.90 -17.68 4.87
N TYR A 73 -4.08 -18.28 4.65
CA TYR A 73 -5.36 -17.59 4.84
C TYR A 73 -5.58 -17.13 6.29
N ASN A 74 -5.18 -17.93 7.28
CA ASN A 74 -5.25 -17.50 8.69
C ASN A 74 -4.33 -16.30 8.95
N TYR A 75 -3.11 -16.28 8.40
CA TYR A 75 -2.23 -15.11 8.49
C TYR A 75 -2.82 -13.88 7.80
N TYR A 76 -3.36 -14.04 6.60
CA TYR A 76 -4.06 -12.96 5.89
C TYR A 76 -5.17 -12.35 6.75
N MET A 77 -6.04 -13.19 7.32
CA MET A 77 -7.15 -12.76 8.16
C MET A 77 -6.65 -12.05 9.42
N LEU A 78 -5.68 -12.64 10.12
CA LEU A 78 -5.10 -12.05 11.34
C LEU A 78 -4.50 -10.67 11.06
N LEU A 79 -3.64 -10.56 10.05
CA LEU A 79 -2.97 -9.31 9.67
C LEU A 79 -4.00 -8.25 9.27
N THR A 80 -4.98 -8.62 8.45
CA THR A 80 -6.01 -7.68 7.99
C THR A 80 -6.88 -7.18 9.14
N VAL A 81 -7.34 -8.07 10.02
CA VAL A 81 -8.17 -7.71 11.19
C VAL A 81 -7.39 -6.84 12.17
N VAL A 82 -6.14 -7.18 12.47
CA VAL A 82 -5.30 -6.36 13.36
C VAL A 82 -5.03 -5.00 12.74
N GLY A 83 -4.69 -4.93 11.45
CA GLY A 83 -4.41 -3.67 10.76
C GLY A 83 -5.63 -2.75 10.70
N VAL A 84 -6.80 -3.28 10.33
CA VAL A 84 -8.06 -2.53 10.35
C VAL A 84 -8.44 -2.12 11.78
N GLY A 85 -8.22 -2.99 12.77
CA GLY A 85 -8.44 -2.68 14.19
C GLY A 85 -7.59 -1.51 14.67
N CYS A 86 -6.29 -1.50 14.36
CA CYS A 86 -5.41 -0.36 14.65
C CYS A 86 -5.91 0.93 13.95
N GLY A 87 -6.34 0.82 12.70
CA GLY A 87 -6.91 1.93 11.92
C GLY A 87 -8.19 2.50 12.53
N PHE A 88 -9.06 1.64 13.03
CA PHE A 88 -10.26 2.02 13.76
C PHE A 88 -9.92 2.74 15.07
N ILE A 89 -8.99 2.19 15.86
CA ILE A 89 -8.56 2.80 17.13
C ILE A 89 -7.99 4.21 16.86
N VAL A 90 -7.05 4.36 15.93
CA VAL A 90 -6.44 5.67 15.66
C VAL A 90 -7.46 6.69 15.13
N SER A 91 -8.42 6.26 14.32
CA SER A 91 -9.49 7.14 13.80
C SER A 91 -10.41 7.67 14.90
N ASN A 92 -10.68 6.86 15.93
CA ASN A 92 -11.43 7.30 17.12
C ASN A 92 -10.59 8.22 18.01
N LEU A 93 -9.29 7.94 18.16
CA LEU A 93 -8.37 8.77 18.95
C LEU A 93 -8.21 10.18 18.41
N VAL A 94 -8.33 10.38 17.09
CA VAL A 94 -8.31 11.70 16.45
C VAL A 94 -9.69 12.33 16.30
N GLU A 95 -10.70 11.79 17.01
CA GLU A 95 -12.10 12.28 17.02
C GLU A 95 -12.77 12.31 15.64
N LYS A 96 -12.30 11.47 14.70
CA LYS A 96 -12.85 11.34 13.35
C LYS A 96 -13.09 9.85 13.01
N PRO A 97 -14.05 9.17 13.67
CA PRO A 97 -14.29 7.73 13.46
C PRO A 97 -14.61 7.36 12.01
N GLY A 98 -15.18 8.28 11.23
CA GLY A 98 -15.44 8.08 9.79
C GLY A 98 -14.18 7.82 8.96
N LEU A 99 -12.99 8.24 9.43
CA LEU A 99 -11.73 7.93 8.76
C LEU A 99 -11.38 6.44 8.81
N ALA A 100 -11.98 5.66 9.72
CA ALA A 100 -11.74 4.21 9.80
C ALA A 100 -12.10 3.47 8.50
N VAL A 101 -13.05 4.01 7.72
CA VAL A 101 -13.48 3.48 6.43
C VAL A 101 -12.30 3.34 5.45
N VAL A 102 -11.30 4.23 5.53
CA VAL A 102 -10.15 4.19 4.62
C VAL A 102 -9.36 2.89 4.74
N PHE A 103 -9.19 2.38 5.97
CA PHE A 103 -8.45 1.15 6.23
C PHE A 103 -9.20 -0.08 5.71
N ILE A 104 -10.53 -0.10 5.87
CA ILE A 104 -11.39 -1.15 5.33
C ILE A 104 -11.34 -1.13 3.80
N LEU A 105 -11.44 0.04 3.19
CA LEU A 105 -11.37 0.19 1.73
C LEU A 105 -10.02 -0.26 1.17
N ILE A 106 -8.90 0.11 1.80
CA ILE A 106 -7.57 -0.34 1.36
C ILE A 106 -7.45 -1.87 1.46
N ALA A 107 -7.89 -2.47 2.57
CA ALA A 107 -7.89 -3.92 2.74
C ALA A 107 -8.74 -4.63 1.66
N ALA A 108 -9.92 -4.09 1.36
CA ALA A 108 -10.79 -4.59 0.30
C ALA A 108 -10.17 -4.44 -1.10
N LEU A 109 -9.55 -3.29 -1.38
CA LEU A 109 -8.84 -3.04 -2.65
C LEU A 109 -7.66 -3.98 -2.84
N LEU A 110 -6.88 -4.27 -1.79
CA LEU A 110 -5.79 -5.24 -1.85
C LEU A 110 -6.28 -6.67 -2.10
N TYR A 111 -7.40 -7.05 -1.49
CA TYR A 111 -8.05 -8.33 -1.77
C TYR A 111 -8.52 -8.40 -3.23
N TRP A 112 -9.28 -7.41 -3.72
CA TRP A 112 -9.74 -7.37 -5.11
C TRP A 112 -8.60 -7.30 -6.11
N TYR A 113 -7.52 -6.60 -5.77
CA TYR A 113 -6.29 -6.62 -6.54
C TYR A 113 -5.76 -8.04 -6.71
N ALA A 114 -5.58 -8.75 -5.59
CA ALA A 114 -5.00 -10.08 -5.57
C ALA A 114 -5.85 -11.12 -6.32
N THR A 115 -7.18 -10.97 -6.36
CA THR A 115 -8.08 -11.96 -6.97
C THR A 115 -8.45 -11.65 -8.42
N PHE A 116 -8.58 -10.37 -8.80
CA PHE A 116 -9.14 -10.00 -10.12
C PHE A 116 -8.34 -8.91 -10.86
N ILE A 117 -7.97 -7.83 -10.19
CA ILE A 117 -7.47 -6.63 -10.90
C ILE A 117 -6.04 -6.84 -11.41
N LYS A 118 -5.22 -7.64 -10.72
CA LYS A 118 -3.82 -7.88 -11.13
C LYS A 118 -3.67 -8.55 -12.49
N SER A 119 -4.67 -9.30 -12.97
CA SER A 119 -4.63 -9.91 -14.30
C SER A 119 -4.99 -8.93 -15.43
N MET A 120 -5.41 -7.70 -15.09
CA MET A 120 -5.77 -6.66 -16.04
C MET A 120 -4.55 -5.80 -16.40
N LEU A 121 -4.24 -5.73 -17.70
CA LEU A 121 -3.14 -4.98 -18.33
C LEU A 121 -2.34 -3.99 -17.47
N LEU A 122 -2.88 -2.79 -17.26
CA LEU A 122 -2.22 -1.71 -16.53
C LEU A 122 -2.95 -1.36 -15.22
N VAL A 123 -4.20 -1.82 -15.07
CA VAL A 123 -5.08 -1.42 -13.97
C VAL A 123 -4.53 -1.90 -12.63
N GLY A 124 -4.00 -3.12 -12.58
CA GLY A 124 -3.35 -3.66 -11.38
C GLY A 124 -2.15 -2.82 -10.93
N ASN A 125 -1.25 -2.50 -11.86
CA ASN A 125 -0.02 -1.75 -11.58
C ASN A 125 -0.33 -0.31 -11.13
N LEU A 126 -1.35 0.32 -11.75
CA LEU A 126 -1.85 1.62 -11.32
C LEU A 126 -2.42 1.55 -9.91
N LEU A 127 -3.28 0.57 -9.61
CA LEU A 127 -3.91 0.44 -8.30
C LEU A 127 -2.87 0.27 -7.19
N ILE A 128 -1.92 -0.66 -7.31
CA ILE A 128 -0.90 -0.86 -6.28
C ILE A 128 -0.02 0.39 -6.13
N SER A 129 0.33 1.04 -7.23
CA SER A 129 1.11 2.27 -7.19
C SER A 129 0.37 3.40 -6.48
N ILE A 130 -0.95 3.53 -6.70
CA ILE A 130 -1.80 4.49 -5.99
C ILE A 130 -1.79 4.18 -4.50
N LEU A 131 -1.94 2.92 -4.10
CA LEU A 131 -1.92 2.53 -2.69
C LEU A 131 -0.56 2.81 -2.03
N VAL A 132 0.55 2.63 -2.75
CA VAL A 132 1.90 2.97 -2.27
C VAL A 132 2.05 4.47 -2.06
N GLY A 133 1.64 5.31 -3.02
CA GLY A 133 1.61 6.77 -2.82
C GLY A 133 0.67 7.19 -1.69
N PHE A 134 -0.49 6.54 -1.57
CA PHE A 134 -1.48 6.81 -0.53
C PHE A 134 -0.95 6.50 0.88
N SER A 135 -0.02 5.56 1.02
CA SER A 135 0.63 5.27 2.31
C SER A 135 1.37 6.47 2.92
N ILE A 136 1.74 7.47 2.11
CA ILE A 136 2.27 8.77 2.56
C ILE A 136 1.12 9.70 2.93
N LEU A 137 0.10 9.79 2.08
CA LEU A 137 -1.05 10.68 2.27
C LEU A 137 -1.91 10.32 3.47
N ILE A 138 -1.90 9.06 3.92
CA ILE A 138 -2.63 8.64 5.12
C ILE A 138 -2.18 9.41 6.37
N VAL A 139 -0.93 9.87 6.42
CA VAL A 139 -0.42 10.71 7.51
C VAL A 139 -1.09 12.09 7.49
N VAL A 140 -1.25 12.70 6.31
CA VAL A 140 -1.99 13.96 6.17
C VAL A 140 -3.44 13.79 6.60
N LEU A 141 -4.07 12.68 6.16
CA LEU A 141 -5.47 12.39 6.44
C LEU A 141 -5.75 12.18 7.94
N LEU A 142 -4.84 11.52 8.67
CA LEU A 142 -5.07 11.15 10.07
C LEU A 142 -4.42 12.12 11.06
N ASP A 143 -3.37 12.85 10.68
CA ASP A 143 -2.57 13.64 11.60
C ASP A 143 -2.68 15.16 11.36
N ILE A 144 -3.00 15.60 10.14
CA ILE A 144 -3.19 17.04 9.81
C ILE A 144 -4.67 17.39 9.68
N PHE A 145 -5.43 16.63 8.87
CA PHE A 145 -6.83 16.93 8.58
C PHE A 145 -7.72 17.13 9.83
N PRO A 146 -7.59 16.33 10.91
CA PRO A 146 -8.43 16.50 12.10
C PRO A 146 -8.21 17.81 12.86
N VAL A 147 -7.02 18.42 12.72
CA VAL A 147 -6.59 19.62 13.46
C VAL A 147 -6.34 20.83 12.56
N LEU A 148 -6.88 20.81 11.33
CA LEU A 148 -6.84 21.98 10.44
C LEU A 148 -7.46 23.19 11.14
N ASN A 149 -6.62 24.17 11.48
CA ASN A 149 -7.01 25.41 12.16
C ASN A 149 -6.68 26.62 11.27
N GLU A 150 -7.21 27.81 11.58
CA GLU A 150 -6.90 29.01 10.77
C GLU A 150 -5.49 29.57 11.05
N THR A 151 -4.90 29.27 12.21
CA THR A 151 -3.59 29.80 12.64
C THR A 151 -2.42 29.19 11.86
N ASP A 152 -2.42 27.87 11.66
CA ASP A 152 -1.31 27.13 11.01
C ASP A 152 -1.68 26.66 9.59
N LYS A 153 -2.87 27.04 9.11
CA LYS A 153 -3.46 26.60 7.85
C LYS A 153 -2.51 26.68 6.67
N SER A 154 -1.81 27.80 6.54
CA SER A 154 -0.89 28.06 5.42
C SER A 154 0.27 27.07 5.41
N ILE A 155 0.86 26.78 6.57
CA ILE A 155 1.96 25.82 6.72
C ILE A 155 1.44 24.40 6.55
N GLN A 156 0.31 24.05 7.16
CA GLN A 156 -0.33 22.74 7.01
C GLN A 156 -0.68 22.42 5.55
N ILE A 157 -1.21 23.39 4.79
CA ILE A 157 -1.48 23.25 3.36
C ILE A 157 -0.19 23.09 2.56
N LEU A 158 0.84 23.89 2.87
CA LEU A 158 2.14 23.79 2.20
C LEU A 158 2.74 22.39 2.39
N LEU A 159 2.81 21.90 3.63
CA LEU A 159 3.34 20.56 3.93
C LEU A 159 2.49 19.46 3.28
N SER A 160 1.16 19.59 3.30
CA SER A 160 0.26 18.63 2.65
C SER A 160 0.50 18.56 1.13
N LYS A 161 0.73 19.72 0.47
CA LYS A 161 1.09 19.78 -0.95
C LYS A 161 2.47 19.17 -1.21
N THR A 162 3.44 19.41 -0.34
CA THR A 162 4.77 18.79 -0.42
C THR A 162 4.67 17.26 -0.32
N LEU A 163 3.89 16.74 0.63
CA LEU A 163 3.64 15.31 0.79
C LEU A 163 2.87 14.70 -0.39
N LEU A 164 1.99 15.47 -1.05
CA LEU A 164 1.38 15.06 -2.31
C LEU A 164 2.43 14.91 -3.43
N GLY A 165 3.41 15.80 -3.50
CA GLY A 165 4.56 15.65 -4.40
C GLY A 165 5.34 14.36 -4.13
N TYR A 166 5.67 14.07 -2.86
CA TYR A 166 6.33 12.81 -2.49
C TYR A 166 5.48 11.57 -2.79
N ALA A 167 4.17 11.64 -2.56
CA ALA A 167 3.24 10.57 -2.91
C ALA A 167 3.21 10.30 -4.43
N ALA A 168 3.24 11.36 -5.25
CA ALA A 168 3.33 11.23 -6.70
C ALA A 168 4.65 10.58 -7.13
N ILE A 169 5.78 11.00 -6.55
CA ILE A 169 7.09 10.38 -6.82
C ILE A 169 7.08 8.88 -6.44
N ALA A 170 6.59 8.55 -5.24
CA ALA A 170 6.47 7.17 -4.79
C ALA A 170 5.56 6.33 -5.70
N PHE A 171 4.46 6.91 -6.17
CA PHE A 171 3.58 6.31 -7.17
C PHE A 171 4.34 5.99 -8.46
N TYR A 172 5.05 6.95 -9.06
CA TYR A 172 5.76 6.74 -10.33
C TYR A 172 6.88 5.71 -10.20
N ILE A 173 7.66 5.78 -9.12
CA ILE A 173 8.73 4.79 -8.85
C ILE A 173 8.14 3.39 -8.73
N ASN A 174 7.02 3.25 -7.99
CA ASN A 174 6.36 1.97 -7.84
C ASN A 174 5.78 1.46 -9.18
N LEU A 175 5.18 2.35 -9.97
CA LEU A 175 4.60 2.00 -11.26
C LEU A 175 5.66 1.46 -12.22
N MET A 176 6.81 2.15 -12.29
CA MET A 176 7.96 1.69 -13.06
C MET A 176 8.46 0.33 -12.57
N ARG A 177 8.56 0.13 -11.25
CA ARG A 177 8.97 -1.17 -10.68
C ARG A 177 8.02 -2.30 -11.07
N GLU A 178 6.70 -2.08 -11.00
CA GLU A 178 5.72 -3.10 -11.38
C GLU A 178 5.80 -3.43 -12.87
N ILE A 179 6.00 -2.45 -13.76
CA ILE A 179 6.21 -2.71 -15.19
C ILE A 179 7.49 -3.54 -15.44
N VAL A 180 8.59 -3.23 -14.73
CA VAL A 180 9.82 -4.04 -14.82
C VAL A 180 9.60 -5.45 -14.31
N LYS A 181 8.83 -5.61 -13.22
CA LYS A 181 8.48 -6.92 -12.66
C LYS A 181 7.67 -7.75 -13.65
N ASP A 182 6.67 -7.15 -14.31
CA ASP A 182 5.88 -7.83 -15.34
C ASP A 182 6.75 -8.32 -16.51
N ILE A 183 7.80 -7.57 -16.90
CA ILE A 183 8.75 -8.00 -17.93
C ILE A 183 9.52 -9.25 -17.46
N GLN A 184 9.94 -9.28 -16.19
CA GLN A 184 10.66 -10.42 -15.60
C GLN A 184 9.76 -11.66 -15.48
N ASP A 185 8.49 -11.46 -15.14
CA ASP A 185 7.51 -12.51 -14.81
C ASP A 185 6.68 -12.98 -16.03
N ILE A 186 7.05 -12.56 -17.26
CA ILE A 186 6.28 -12.76 -18.49
C ILE A 186 5.91 -14.22 -18.79
N ASN A 187 6.79 -15.17 -18.48
CA ASN A 187 6.57 -16.59 -18.81
C ASN A 187 5.46 -17.20 -17.94
N GLY A 188 5.53 -17.00 -16.63
CA GLY A 188 4.51 -17.45 -15.70
C GLY A 188 3.20 -16.69 -15.89
N ASP A 189 3.26 -15.39 -16.18
CA ASP A 189 2.06 -14.58 -16.42
C ASP A 189 1.29 -15.06 -17.66
N LYS A 190 2.02 -15.36 -18.76
CA LYS A 190 1.43 -15.89 -19.98
C LYS A 190 0.80 -17.28 -19.76
N ASN A 191 1.48 -18.15 -19.00
CA ASN A 191 0.95 -19.47 -18.66
C ASN A 191 -0.23 -19.40 -17.69
N GLY A 192 -0.28 -18.37 -16.84
CA GLY A 192 -1.38 -18.07 -15.93
C GLY A 192 -2.56 -17.32 -16.57
N GLY A 193 -2.54 -17.08 -17.88
CA GLY A 193 -3.62 -16.40 -18.61
C GLY A 193 -3.73 -14.90 -18.30
N ARG A 194 -2.69 -14.27 -17.75
CA ARG A 194 -2.68 -12.82 -17.47
C ARG A 194 -2.45 -12.04 -18.76
N SER A 195 -3.00 -10.83 -18.81
CA SER A 195 -2.88 -9.93 -19.97
C SER A 195 -2.04 -8.70 -19.64
N THR A 196 -0.82 -8.88 -19.12
CA THR A 196 0.08 -7.78 -18.70
C THR A 196 0.62 -6.98 -19.90
N LEU A 197 1.15 -5.76 -19.63
CA LEU A 197 1.75 -4.90 -20.65
C LEU A 197 2.77 -5.61 -21.56
N PRO A 198 3.78 -6.34 -21.05
CA PRO A 198 4.77 -7.00 -21.90
C PRO A 198 4.19 -8.15 -22.72
N ILE A 199 3.08 -8.75 -22.31
CA ILE A 199 2.36 -9.77 -23.08
C ILE A 199 1.63 -9.15 -24.27
N VAL A 200 1.01 -7.98 -24.08
CA VAL A 200 0.19 -7.33 -25.12
C VAL A 200 1.01 -6.47 -26.07
N LEU A 201 1.95 -5.67 -25.56
CA LEU A 201 2.75 -4.73 -26.36
C LEU A 201 4.11 -5.31 -26.79
N GLY A 202 4.53 -6.41 -26.17
CA GLY A 202 5.87 -6.97 -26.33
C GLY A 202 6.91 -6.32 -25.39
N VAL A 203 7.95 -7.09 -25.07
CA VAL A 203 9.01 -6.68 -24.13
C VAL A 203 9.69 -5.39 -24.58
N ALA A 204 10.12 -5.30 -25.85
CA ALA A 204 10.89 -4.16 -26.35
C ALA A 204 10.18 -2.81 -26.18
N ARG A 205 8.87 -2.75 -26.48
CA ARG A 205 8.07 -1.53 -26.33
C ARG A 205 7.84 -1.20 -24.87
N THR A 206 7.60 -2.21 -24.05
CA THR A 206 7.37 -2.05 -22.61
C THR A 206 8.64 -1.53 -21.91
N THR A 207 9.82 -2.00 -22.31
CA THR A 207 11.11 -1.50 -21.81
C THR A 207 11.34 -0.02 -22.11
N THR A 208 10.82 0.53 -23.21
CA THR A 208 10.96 1.97 -23.52
C THR A 208 10.07 2.86 -22.63
N MET A 209 9.07 2.28 -21.96
CA MET A 209 8.14 3.03 -21.08
C MET A 209 8.68 3.22 -19.66
N VAL A 210 9.82 2.63 -19.34
CA VAL A 210 10.45 2.60 -18.01
C VAL A 210 11.88 3.09 -18.10
#